data_AF-A0A353NJI5-F1
#
_entry.id   AF-A0A353NJI5-F1
#
_cell.length_a   1.000
_cell.length_b   1.000
_cell.length_c   1.000
_cell.angle_alpha   90.00
_cell.angle_beta   90.00
_cell.angle_gamma   90.00
#
_symmetry.space_group_name_H-M   'P 1'
#
loop_
_entity.id
_entity.type
_entity.pdbx_description
1 polymer ?
#
loop_
_entity_poly.entity_id
_entity_poly.type
_entity_poly.pdbx_seq_one_letter_code
_entity_poly.pdbx_strand_id
1 'polypeptide(L)'
;MKKIRFESIQFKIALWASACLIVSGMVIVAYAVATSRATAIRAAEERSLAEARTQAGIVKAEIEVGLDTARARAHELVAVRQPEDPLVISREQVNAMMRQVLLQNPQYIGVWTLWEPNAFDGRDAEYAGSAAYGESGRFFPYWSRGTGVITVEPIVHFDTGDWYQVPKATGREYVSDIYTYPVMGKDTWMISVVAPIVVQDVFYGVAGEDISITFLQDLTDRLNIYDGTGRLLLIGNNGRVVAATGQEGLRGRPLAQVLDRQDAEEHLGAVQA
;
A
#
# COMPACT_ATOMS: atom_id res chain seq x y z
N MET A 1 47.27 13.48 62.71
CA MET A 1 47.15 13.57 61.24
C MET A 1 48.14 14.61 60.73
N LYS A 2 49.22 14.22 60.04
CA LYS A 2 50.24 15.13 59.51
C LYS A 2 49.68 15.87 58.29
N LYS A 3 49.57 17.20 58.35
CA LYS A 3 49.31 18.07 57.19
C LYS A 3 50.57 18.11 56.32
N ILE A 4 50.52 17.53 55.14
CA ILE A 4 51.60 17.65 54.15
C ILE A 4 51.56 19.10 53.60
N ARG A 5 52.60 19.91 53.86
CA ARG A 5 52.76 21.25 53.27
C ARG A 5 53.66 21.15 52.04
N PHE A 6 53.10 21.37 50.86
CA PHE A 6 53.84 21.46 49.60
C PHE A 6 54.26 22.91 49.34
N GLU A 7 55.50 23.29 49.68
CA GLU A 7 56.01 24.66 49.48
C GLU A 7 56.96 24.85 48.27
N SER A 8 57.12 23.84 47.41
CA SER A 8 57.95 23.96 46.18
C SER A 8 57.18 24.56 45.00
N ILE A 9 57.76 25.59 44.36
CA ILE A 9 57.22 26.24 43.14
C ILE A 9 57.15 25.25 41.97
N GLN A 10 58.14 24.36 41.84
CA GLN A 10 58.16 23.33 40.79
C GLN A 10 56.97 22.37 40.91
N PHE A 11 56.59 22.02 42.15
CA PHE A 11 55.43 21.15 42.40
C PHE A 11 54.11 21.83 41.98
N LYS A 12 53.96 23.14 42.24
CA LYS A 12 52.77 23.90 41.83
C LYS A 12 52.65 23.97 40.30
N ILE A 13 53.76 24.21 39.59
CA ILE A 13 53.78 24.25 38.12
C ILE A 13 53.43 22.88 37.54
N ALA A 14 54.04 21.80 38.05
CA ALA A 14 53.77 20.44 37.59
C ALA A 14 52.30 20.02 37.82
N LEU A 15 51.71 20.44 38.95
CA LEU A 15 50.31 20.18 39.26
C LEU A 15 49.37 20.88 38.27
N TRP A 16 49.59 22.17 38.00
CA TRP A 16 48.76 22.93 37.05
C TRP A 16 48.94 22.46 35.61
N ALA A 17 50.16 22.14 35.19
CA ALA A 17 50.43 21.59 33.86
C ALA A 17 49.72 20.23 33.67
N SER A 18 49.80 19.35 34.68
CA SER A 18 49.08 18.07 34.68
C SER A 18 47.57 18.27 34.64
N ALA A 19 47.03 19.21 35.43
CA ALA A 19 45.62 19.52 35.44
C ALA A 19 45.13 20.04 34.08
N CYS A 20 45.87 20.95 33.44
CA CYS A 20 45.57 21.42 32.09
C CYS A 20 45.62 20.30 31.05
N LEU A 21 46.60 19.39 31.15
CA LEU A 21 46.69 18.24 30.26
C LEU A 21 45.50 17.28 30.42
N ILE A 22 45.08 17.02 31.66
CA ILE A 22 43.92 16.17 31.93
C ILE A 22 42.63 16.82 31.42
N VAL A 23 42.44 18.12 31.67
CA VAL A 23 41.25 18.87 31.20
C VAL A 23 41.18 18.90 29.68
N SER A 24 42.28 19.22 29.00
CA SER A 24 42.32 19.22 27.53
C SER A 24 42.07 17.82 26.95
N GLY A 25 42.66 16.77 27.53
CA GLY A 25 42.36 15.38 27.16
C GLY A 25 40.88 15.05 27.33
N MET A 26 40.26 15.41 28.46
CA MET A 26 38.82 15.21 28.69
C MET A 26 37.95 15.95 27.68
N VAL A 27 38.29 17.19 27.32
CA VAL A 27 37.53 17.97 26.33
C VAL A 27 37.63 17.33 24.95
N ILE A 28 38.82 16.90 24.52
CA ILE A 28 39.02 16.24 23.23
C ILE A 28 38.26 14.93 23.17
N VAL A 29 38.34 14.10 24.22
CA VAL A 29 37.60 12.83 24.28
C VAL A 29 36.10 13.08 24.28
N ALA A 30 35.60 14.04 25.07
CA ALA A 30 34.17 14.38 25.09
C ALA A 30 33.68 14.86 23.72
N TYR A 31 34.46 15.70 23.04
CA TYR A 31 34.15 16.17 21.69
C TYR A 31 34.17 15.03 20.66
N ALA A 32 35.19 14.16 20.71
CA ALA A 32 35.30 13.00 19.83
C ALA A 32 34.13 12.02 20.04
N VAL A 33 33.74 11.77 21.30
CA VAL A 33 32.59 10.90 21.63
C VAL A 33 31.28 11.53 21.13
N ALA A 34 31.07 12.83 21.36
CA ALA A 34 29.86 13.52 20.92
C ALA A 34 29.72 13.53 19.40
N THR A 35 30.80 13.83 18.67
CA THR A 35 30.83 13.84 17.20
C THR A 35 30.71 12.43 16.61
N SER A 36 31.40 11.44 17.20
CA SER A 36 31.27 10.04 16.79
C SER A 36 29.85 9.53 16.99
N ARG A 37 29.19 9.86 18.11
CA ARG A 37 27.81 9.48 18.37
C ARG A 37 26.85 10.13 17.38
N ALA A 38 27.01 11.44 17.12
CA ALA A 38 26.18 12.14 16.15
C ALA A 38 26.32 11.56 14.73
N THR A 39 27.54 11.23 14.32
CA THR A 39 27.82 10.63 13.01
C THR A 39 27.24 9.22 12.91
N ALA A 40 27.40 8.41 13.96
CA ALA A 40 26.85 7.05 14.01
C ALA A 40 25.32 7.04 13.94
N ILE A 41 24.64 7.98 14.62
CA ILE A 41 23.18 8.10 14.56
C ILE A 41 22.71 8.46 13.15
N ARG A 42 23.33 9.46 12.51
CA ARG A 42 22.98 9.83 11.12
C ARG A 42 23.19 8.68 10.15
N ALA A 43 24.33 7.99 10.24
CA ALA A 43 24.62 6.83 9.40
C ALA A 43 23.61 5.69 9.62
N ALA A 44 23.18 5.48 10.87
CA ALA A 44 22.15 4.49 11.19
C ALA A 44 20.77 4.88 10.62
N GLU A 45 20.41 6.15 10.69
CA GLU A 45 19.15 6.69 10.15
C GLU A 45 19.12 6.58 8.62
N GLU A 46 20.17 7.05 7.94
CA GLU A 46 20.30 6.93 6.48
C GLU A 46 20.22 5.47 6.01
N ARG A 47 20.90 4.57 6.73
CA ARG A 47 20.85 3.14 6.43
C ARG A 47 19.45 2.57 6.64
N SER A 48 18.76 2.97 7.71
CA SER A 48 17.40 2.51 7.99
C SER A 48 16.39 3.03 6.98
N LEU A 49 16.53 4.27 6.52
CA LEU A 49 15.71 4.83 5.44
C LEU A 49 15.98 4.14 4.10
N ALA A 50 17.24 3.85 3.79
CA ALA A 50 17.59 3.10 2.58
C ALA A 50 17.00 1.68 2.59
N GLU A 51 17.04 1.01 3.74
CA GLU A 51 16.41 -0.29 3.95
C GLU A 51 14.89 -0.19 3.80
N ALA A 52 14.24 0.75 4.49
CA ALA A 52 12.80 0.98 4.39
C ALA A 52 12.35 1.25 2.94
N ARG A 53 13.12 2.04 2.17
CA ARG A 53 12.85 2.29 0.74
C ARG A 53 12.97 1.03 -0.10
N THR A 54 13.94 0.17 0.20
CA THR A 54 14.12 -1.12 -0.50
C THR A 54 12.89 -2.01 -0.26
N GLN A 55 12.44 -2.12 0.99
CA GLN A 55 11.27 -2.92 1.34
C GLN A 55 9.97 -2.35 0.77
N ALA A 56 9.81 -1.02 0.83
CA ALA A 56 8.68 -0.32 0.18
C ALA A 56 8.67 -0.55 -1.34
N GLY A 57 9.85 -0.60 -1.98
CA GLY A 57 9.96 -0.92 -3.41
C GLY A 57 9.45 -2.32 -3.75
N ILE A 58 9.67 -3.31 -2.88
CA ILE A 58 9.16 -4.67 -3.08
C ILE A 58 7.63 -4.70 -2.97
N VAL A 59 7.07 -4.09 -1.92
CA VAL A 59 5.60 -4.02 -1.75
C VAL A 59 4.96 -3.24 -2.89
N LYS A 60 5.58 -2.13 -3.30
CA LYS A 60 5.13 -1.31 -4.42
C LYS A 60 5.08 -2.12 -5.71
N ALA A 61 6.13 -2.90 -6.03
CA ALA A 61 6.17 -3.71 -7.24
C ALA A 61 5.01 -4.72 -7.31
N GLU A 62 4.66 -5.36 -6.19
CA GLU A 62 3.52 -6.29 -6.14
C GLU A 62 2.17 -5.60 -6.39
N ILE A 63 1.98 -4.37 -5.87
CA ILE A 63 0.78 -3.57 -6.14
C ILE A 63 0.76 -3.10 -7.60
N GLU A 64 1.92 -2.67 -8.14
CA GLU A 64 2.05 -2.24 -9.53
C GLU A 64 1.72 -3.36 -10.52
N VAL A 65 2.08 -4.62 -10.25
CA VAL A 65 1.67 -5.76 -11.09
C VAL A 65 0.15 -5.86 -11.21
N GLY A 66 -0.57 -5.65 -10.10
CA GLY A 66 -2.03 -5.57 -10.09
C GLY A 66 -2.56 -4.42 -10.93
N LEU A 67 -1.99 -3.22 -10.74
CA LEU A 67 -2.42 -2.02 -11.45
C LEU A 67 -2.13 -2.11 -12.96
N ASP A 68 -0.99 -2.69 -13.34
CA ASP A 68 -0.62 -2.96 -14.73
C ASP A 68 -1.64 -3.91 -15.39
N THR A 69 -2.12 -4.92 -14.66
CA THR A 69 -3.14 -5.85 -15.13
C THR A 69 -4.49 -5.12 -15.35
N ALA A 70 -4.89 -4.28 -14.39
CA ALA A 70 -6.10 -3.46 -14.52
C ALA A 70 -6.00 -2.49 -15.71
N ARG A 71 -4.85 -1.81 -15.86
CA ARG A 71 -4.56 -0.88 -16.95
C ARG A 71 -4.60 -1.57 -18.32
N ALA A 72 -3.94 -2.72 -18.44
CA ALA A 72 -3.95 -3.50 -19.67
C ALA A 72 -5.39 -3.87 -20.07
N ARG A 73 -6.21 -4.36 -19.13
CA ARG A 73 -7.61 -4.66 -19.39
C ARG A 73 -8.41 -3.42 -19.77
N ALA A 74 -8.22 -2.29 -19.10
CA ALA A 74 -8.89 -1.05 -19.44
C ALA A 74 -8.57 -0.61 -20.88
N HIS A 75 -7.30 -0.69 -21.28
CA HIS A 75 -6.86 -0.40 -22.64
C HIS A 75 -7.43 -1.36 -23.69
N GLU A 76 -7.51 -2.65 -23.38
CA GLU A 76 -8.16 -3.64 -24.26
C GLU A 76 -9.66 -3.34 -24.41
N LEU A 77 -10.34 -3.02 -23.32
CA LEU A 77 -11.77 -2.76 -23.29
C LEU A 77 -12.16 -1.42 -23.93
N VAL A 78 -11.24 -0.45 -24.00
CA VAL A 78 -11.43 0.77 -24.79
C VAL A 78 -11.77 0.44 -26.25
N ALA A 79 -11.29 -0.68 -26.81
CA ALA A 79 -11.58 -1.10 -28.18
C ALA A 79 -13.09 -1.23 -28.47
N VAL A 80 -13.91 -1.57 -27.46
CA VAL A 80 -15.37 -1.69 -27.59
C VAL A 80 -16.04 -0.34 -27.93
N ARG A 81 -15.39 0.76 -27.57
CA ARG A 81 -15.90 2.13 -27.76
C ARG A 81 -15.08 2.97 -28.71
N GLN A 82 -14.17 2.36 -29.48
CA GLN A 82 -13.45 3.06 -30.53
C GLN A 82 -14.41 3.58 -31.62
N PRO A 83 -14.37 4.88 -31.98
CA PRO A 83 -15.30 5.45 -32.95
C PRO A 83 -15.17 4.91 -34.37
N GLU A 84 -13.94 4.60 -34.80
CA GLU A 84 -13.65 4.23 -36.19
C GLU A 84 -13.84 2.73 -36.46
N ASP A 85 -13.48 1.89 -35.49
CA ASP A 85 -13.55 0.44 -35.60
C ASP A 85 -13.85 -0.18 -34.22
N PRO A 86 -15.12 -0.13 -33.76
CA PRO A 86 -15.49 -0.67 -32.46
C PRO A 86 -15.41 -2.20 -32.47
N LEU A 87 -14.66 -2.75 -31.52
CA LEU A 87 -14.57 -4.20 -31.32
C LEU A 87 -15.92 -4.77 -30.88
N VAL A 88 -16.42 -5.75 -31.62
CA VAL A 88 -17.59 -6.56 -31.21
C VAL A 88 -17.11 -7.77 -30.41
N ILE A 89 -17.32 -7.71 -29.10
CA ILE A 89 -17.01 -8.80 -28.15
C ILE A 89 -18.20 -9.01 -27.21
N SER A 90 -18.53 -10.27 -26.92
CA SER A 90 -19.65 -10.60 -26.03
C SER A 90 -19.28 -10.46 -24.55
N ARG A 91 -20.27 -10.19 -23.71
CA ARG A 91 -20.08 -10.14 -22.25
C ARG A 91 -19.52 -11.45 -21.70
N GLU A 92 -19.94 -12.58 -22.25
CA GLU A 92 -19.48 -13.92 -21.89
C GLU A 92 -18.01 -14.13 -22.26
N GLN A 93 -17.55 -13.61 -23.40
CA GLN A 93 -16.15 -13.66 -23.80
C GLN A 93 -15.27 -12.86 -22.84
N VAL A 94 -15.67 -11.62 -22.49
CA VAL A 94 -14.97 -10.80 -21.50
C VAL A 94 -14.98 -11.46 -20.12
N ASN A 95 -16.11 -12.05 -19.71
CA ASN A 95 -16.20 -12.81 -18.47
C ASN A 95 -15.27 -14.02 -18.44
N ALA A 96 -15.18 -14.77 -19.53
CA ALA A 96 -14.24 -15.89 -19.63
C ALA A 96 -12.79 -15.42 -19.50
N MET A 97 -12.42 -14.29 -20.13
CA MET A 97 -11.10 -13.69 -20.02
C MET A 97 -10.78 -13.28 -18.57
N MET A 98 -11.68 -12.55 -17.90
CA MET A 98 -11.51 -12.15 -16.49
C MET A 98 -11.36 -13.35 -15.56
N ARG A 99 -12.15 -14.40 -15.75
CA ARG A 99 -12.02 -15.65 -15.00
C ARG A 99 -10.63 -16.27 -15.15
N GLN A 100 -10.04 -16.24 -16.35
CA GLN A 100 -8.70 -16.76 -16.57
C GLN A 100 -7.64 -15.90 -15.87
N VAL A 101 -7.77 -14.56 -15.90
CA VAL A 101 -6.86 -13.69 -15.15
C VAL A 101 -6.90 -14.01 -13.66
N LEU A 102 -8.10 -14.15 -13.08
CA LEU A 102 -8.23 -14.53 -11.67
C LEU A 102 -7.57 -15.88 -11.39
N LEU A 103 -7.74 -16.88 -12.26
CA LEU A 103 -7.14 -18.22 -12.10
C LEU A 103 -5.59 -18.18 -12.12
N GLN A 104 -5.01 -17.41 -13.03
CA GLN A 104 -3.55 -17.33 -13.23
C GLN A 104 -2.86 -16.45 -12.19
N ASN A 105 -3.60 -15.66 -11.41
CA ASN A 105 -3.07 -14.71 -10.43
C ASN A 105 -3.59 -15.02 -9.03
N PRO A 106 -2.92 -15.90 -8.27
CA PRO A 106 -3.35 -16.29 -6.92
C PRO A 106 -3.40 -15.16 -5.90
N GLN A 107 -2.68 -14.06 -6.15
CA GLN A 107 -2.65 -12.87 -5.31
C GLN A 107 -3.95 -12.05 -5.36
N TYR A 108 -4.72 -12.18 -6.46
CA TYR A 108 -6.01 -11.50 -6.60
C TYR A 108 -7.12 -12.27 -5.90
N ILE A 109 -7.90 -11.57 -5.09
CA ILE A 109 -9.15 -12.08 -4.54
C ILE A 109 -10.33 -11.82 -5.47
N GLY A 110 -10.24 -10.77 -6.28
CA GLY A 110 -11.27 -10.32 -7.20
C GLY A 110 -10.70 -9.79 -8.52
N VAL A 111 -11.42 -10.02 -9.62
CA VAL A 111 -11.15 -9.47 -10.95
C VAL A 111 -12.46 -8.99 -11.54
N TRP A 112 -12.51 -7.74 -11.99
CA TRP A 112 -13.78 -7.13 -12.36
C TRP A 112 -13.68 -5.99 -13.36
N THR A 113 -14.85 -5.65 -13.90
CA THR A 113 -15.08 -4.45 -14.69
C THR A 113 -16.44 -3.88 -14.33
N LEU A 114 -16.60 -2.57 -14.43
CA LEU A 114 -17.85 -1.87 -14.14
C LEU A 114 -18.06 -0.79 -15.19
N TRP A 115 -19.06 -0.94 -16.03
CA TRP A 115 -19.38 -0.02 -17.13
C TRP A 115 -20.52 0.91 -16.78
N GLU A 116 -20.54 2.16 -17.22
CA GLU A 116 -21.72 3.07 -17.14
C GLU A 116 -22.98 2.43 -17.77
N PRO A 117 -24.20 2.90 -17.43
CA PRO A 117 -25.42 2.33 -17.98
C PRO A 117 -25.41 2.30 -19.51
N ASN A 118 -25.69 1.14 -20.09
CA ASN A 118 -25.65 0.86 -21.54
C ASN A 118 -24.28 1.12 -22.20
N ALA A 119 -23.21 1.33 -21.42
CA ALA A 119 -21.92 1.75 -21.91
C ALA A 119 -21.04 0.61 -22.43
N PHE A 120 -21.40 -0.66 -22.26
CA PHE A 120 -20.68 -1.77 -22.90
C PHE A 120 -21.21 -2.04 -24.32
N ASP A 121 -22.43 -2.54 -24.42
CA ASP A 121 -23.04 -3.01 -25.68
C ASP A 121 -24.43 -2.42 -25.95
N GLY A 122 -24.96 -1.57 -25.06
CA GLY A 122 -26.30 -1.00 -25.18
C GLY A 122 -27.45 -1.96 -24.86
N ARG A 123 -27.15 -3.14 -24.29
CA ARG A 123 -28.11 -4.23 -24.11
C ARG A 123 -28.38 -4.58 -22.65
N ASP A 124 -28.19 -3.64 -21.72
CA ASP A 124 -28.35 -3.90 -20.28
C ASP A 124 -29.71 -4.53 -19.96
N ALA A 125 -30.79 -4.05 -20.59
CA ALA A 125 -32.14 -4.57 -20.38
C ALA A 125 -32.32 -6.06 -20.72
N GLU A 126 -31.53 -6.61 -21.66
CA GLU A 126 -31.57 -8.03 -22.04
C GLU A 126 -30.92 -8.93 -20.97
N TYR A 127 -30.07 -8.34 -20.13
CA TYR A 127 -29.27 -9.04 -19.12
C TYR A 127 -29.79 -8.81 -17.69
N ALA A 128 -30.89 -8.07 -17.55
CA ALA A 128 -31.54 -7.78 -16.28
C ALA A 128 -32.01 -9.05 -15.56
N GLY A 129 -31.79 -9.11 -14.25
CA GLY A 129 -32.13 -10.25 -13.40
C GLY A 129 -31.18 -11.45 -13.52
N SER A 130 -30.08 -11.32 -14.27
CA SER A 130 -29.09 -12.40 -14.37
C SER A 130 -28.17 -12.44 -13.14
N ALA A 131 -27.68 -13.64 -12.81
CA ALA A 131 -26.82 -13.85 -11.64
C ALA A 131 -25.48 -13.09 -11.70
N ALA A 132 -24.98 -12.73 -12.88
CA ALA A 132 -23.71 -12.01 -13.04
C ALA A 132 -23.88 -10.49 -13.21
N TYR A 133 -25.06 -10.02 -13.63
CA TYR A 133 -25.31 -8.63 -13.98
C TYR A 133 -26.45 -7.98 -13.18
N GLY A 134 -27.00 -8.69 -12.19
CA GLY A 134 -27.97 -8.17 -11.24
C GLY A 134 -29.25 -7.66 -11.90
N GLU A 135 -30.06 -6.95 -11.11
CA GLU A 135 -31.38 -6.48 -11.53
C GLU A 135 -31.32 -5.48 -12.71
N SER A 136 -30.29 -4.63 -12.77
CA SER A 136 -30.16 -3.64 -13.85
C SER A 136 -29.69 -4.24 -15.17
N GLY A 137 -29.06 -5.42 -15.12
CA GLY A 137 -28.40 -6.03 -16.27
C GLY A 137 -27.19 -5.23 -16.76
N ARG A 138 -26.68 -4.29 -15.96
CA ARG A 138 -25.49 -3.50 -16.26
C ARG A 138 -24.26 -4.40 -16.31
N PHE A 139 -23.32 -4.12 -17.22
CA PHE A 139 -22.11 -4.94 -17.30
C PHE A 139 -21.13 -4.61 -16.17
N PHE A 140 -21.33 -5.27 -15.03
CA PHE A 140 -20.50 -5.12 -13.83
C PHE A 140 -20.20 -6.44 -13.10
N PRO A 141 -19.69 -7.47 -13.80
CA PRO A 141 -19.38 -8.76 -13.18
C PRO A 141 -18.16 -8.66 -12.24
N TYR A 142 -18.27 -9.33 -11.09
CA TYR A 142 -17.22 -9.50 -10.10
C TYR A 142 -16.83 -10.97 -10.01
N TRP A 143 -15.71 -11.37 -10.62
CA TRP A 143 -15.14 -12.69 -10.39
C TRP A 143 -14.36 -12.68 -9.10
N SER A 144 -14.68 -13.59 -8.17
CA SER A 144 -14.00 -13.67 -6.88
C SER A 144 -13.67 -15.11 -6.50
N ARG A 145 -12.63 -15.30 -5.67
CA ARG A 145 -12.16 -16.63 -5.23
C ARG A 145 -12.44 -17.00 -3.77
N GLY A 146 -13.30 -16.24 -3.09
CA GLY A 146 -13.63 -16.31 -1.66
C GLY A 146 -13.10 -17.53 -0.89
N THR A 147 -13.92 -18.57 -0.68
CA THR A 147 -13.59 -19.77 0.11
C THR A 147 -12.92 -20.90 -0.71
N GLY A 148 -12.29 -20.57 -1.84
CA GLY A 148 -11.60 -21.54 -2.72
C GLY A 148 -12.42 -21.99 -3.93
N VAL A 149 -13.65 -21.50 -4.10
CA VAL A 149 -14.44 -21.65 -5.32
C VAL A 149 -14.49 -20.30 -6.03
N ILE A 150 -14.26 -20.32 -7.34
CA ILE A 150 -14.37 -19.11 -8.17
C ILE A 150 -15.80 -18.94 -8.65
N THR A 151 -16.41 -17.81 -8.33
CA THR A 151 -17.78 -17.45 -8.69
C THR A 151 -17.84 -16.05 -9.29
N VAL A 152 -18.91 -15.76 -10.03
CA VAL A 152 -19.22 -14.42 -10.53
C VAL A 152 -20.50 -13.93 -9.87
N GLU A 153 -20.46 -12.70 -9.38
CA GLU A 153 -21.60 -11.99 -8.76
C GLU A 153 -21.63 -10.54 -9.28
N PRO A 154 -22.77 -9.83 -9.22
CA PRO A 154 -22.80 -8.42 -9.59
C PRO A 154 -22.07 -7.57 -8.53
N ILE A 155 -21.37 -6.53 -8.98
CA ILE A 155 -20.75 -5.58 -8.07
C ILE A 155 -21.81 -4.82 -7.25
N VAL A 156 -21.51 -4.58 -5.98
CA VAL A 156 -22.33 -3.79 -5.05
C VAL A 156 -21.56 -2.58 -4.49
N HIS A 157 -22.27 -1.65 -3.85
CA HIS A 157 -21.69 -0.49 -3.16
C HIS A 157 -20.85 0.49 -4.01
N PHE A 158 -20.89 0.40 -5.34
CA PHE A 158 -20.14 1.29 -6.23
C PHE A 158 -20.56 2.77 -6.12
N ASP A 159 -21.78 3.06 -5.67
CA ASP A 159 -22.26 4.45 -5.49
C ASP A 159 -21.51 5.21 -4.38
N THR A 160 -20.93 4.50 -3.42
CA THR A 160 -20.20 5.08 -2.29
C THR A 160 -18.73 4.62 -2.21
N GLY A 161 -18.33 3.68 -3.06
CA GLY A 161 -16.98 3.13 -3.07
C GLY A 161 -15.99 4.03 -3.79
N ASP A 162 -14.95 4.51 -3.10
CA ASP A 162 -13.90 5.33 -3.70
C ASP A 162 -13.19 4.64 -4.86
N TRP A 163 -13.07 3.30 -4.79
CA TRP A 163 -12.55 2.45 -5.87
C TRP A 163 -13.31 2.62 -7.19
N TYR A 164 -14.54 3.15 -7.19
CA TYR A 164 -15.28 3.53 -8.39
C TYR A 164 -15.41 5.05 -8.57
N GLN A 165 -15.75 5.75 -7.49
CA GLN A 165 -16.08 7.18 -7.56
C GLN A 165 -14.85 8.04 -7.88
N VAL A 166 -13.68 7.72 -7.33
CA VAL A 166 -12.44 8.47 -7.60
C VAL A 166 -11.99 8.33 -9.07
N PRO A 167 -11.84 7.12 -9.65
CA PRO A 167 -11.48 6.99 -11.05
C PRO A 167 -12.56 7.58 -11.99
N LYS A 168 -13.85 7.47 -11.63
CA LYS A 168 -14.94 8.14 -12.37
C LYS A 168 -14.81 9.66 -12.38
N ALA A 169 -14.50 10.26 -11.25
CA ALA A 169 -14.39 11.72 -11.12
C ALA A 169 -13.09 12.28 -11.72
N THR A 170 -12.00 11.52 -11.66
CA THR A 170 -10.67 12.00 -12.04
C THR A 170 -10.24 11.56 -13.44
N GLY A 171 -10.82 10.49 -13.98
CA GLY A 171 -10.35 9.84 -15.19
C GLY A 171 -8.94 9.25 -15.05
N ARG A 172 -8.49 8.97 -13.82
CA ARG A 172 -7.15 8.45 -13.51
C ARG A 172 -7.20 7.11 -12.81
N GLU A 173 -6.09 6.39 -12.90
CA GLU A 173 -5.84 5.20 -12.09
C GLU A 173 -5.92 5.51 -10.61
N TYR A 174 -6.36 4.51 -9.85
CA TYR A 174 -6.58 4.65 -8.42
C TYR A 174 -6.19 3.36 -7.69
N VAL A 175 -5.43 3.51 -6.60
CA VAL A 175 -5.19 2.46 -5.63
C VAL A 175 -6.00 2.82 -4.39
N SER A 176 -6.96 1.98 -4.04
CA SER A 176 -7.82 2.26 -2.89
C SER A 176 -7.06 2.10 -1.58
N ASP A 177 -7.54 2.82 -0.57
CA ASP A 177 -7.27 2.47 0.81
C ASP A 177 -7.80 1.08 1.18
N ILE A 178 -7.37 0.54 2.32
CA ILE A 178 -7.93 -0.69 2.89
C ILE A 178 -9.41 -0.49 3.26
N TYR A 179 -10.26 -1.38 2.76
CA TYR A 179 -11.70 -1.40 3.05
C TYR A 179 -12.23 -2.83 3.11
N THR A 180 -13.45 -2.98 3.64
CA THR A 180 -14.18 -4.26 3.64
C THR A 180 -15.14 -4.31 2.46
N TYR A 181 -15.14 -5.42 1.74
CA TYR A 181 -16.12 -5.71 0.71
C TYR A 181 -16.76 -7.09 0.94
N PRO A 182 -18.07 -7.26 0.69
CA PRO A 182 -18.75 -8.54 0.84
C PRO A 182 -18.42 -9.47 -0.33
N VAL A 183 -17.42 -10.34 -0.15
CA VAL A 183 -17.07 -11.37 -1.13
C VAL A 183 -17.85 -12.63 -0.81
N MET A 184 -18.72 -13.08 -1.71
CA MET A 184 -19.61 -14.23 -1.46
C MET A 184 -20.37 -14.11 -0.14
N GLY A 185 -20.82 -12.89 0.20
CA GLY A 185 -21.54 -12.59 1.44
C GLY A 185 -20.68 -12.52 2.72
N LYS A 186 -19.35 -12.60 2.62
CA LYS A 186 -18.43 -12.44 3.75
C LYS A 186 -17.61 -11.17 3.64
N ASP A 187 -17.65 -10.34 4.68
CA ASP A 187 -16.82 -9.15 4.80
C ASP A 187 -15.34 -9.52 4.74
N THR A 188 -14.67 -9.00 3.72
CA THR A 188 -13.27 -9.29 3.44
C THR A 188 -12.48 -8.01 3.28
N TRP A 189 -11.39 -7.89 4.04
CA TRP A 189 -10.44 -6.80 3.91
C TRP A 189 -9.64 -6.95 2.61
N MET A 190 -9.61 -5.89 1.82
CA MET A 190 -8.88 -5.81 0.54
C MET A 190 -8.45 -4.37 0.24
N ILE A 191 -7.61 -4.24 -0.78
CA ILE A 191 -7.44 -3.01 -1.56
C ILE A 191 -7.81 -3.30 -3.02
N SER A 192 -8.18 -2.28 -3.77
CA SER A 192 -8.41 -2.37 -5.21
C SER A 192 -7.42 -1.52 -5.97
N VAL A 193 -6.94 -2.05 -7.08
CA VAL A 193 -6.18 -1.32 -8.09
C VAL A 193 -7.05 -1.17 -9.32
N VAL A 194 -7.31 0.07 -9.73
CA VAL A 194 -8.39 0.38 -10.67
C VAL A 194 -7.87 1.29 -11.77
N ALA A 195 -8.21 0.96 -13.01
CA ALA A 195 -7.93 1.76 -14.18
C ALA A 195 -9.23 2.17 -14.91
N PRO A 196 -9.39 3.44 -15.28
CA PRO A 196 -10.59 3.91 -15.97
C PRO A 196 -10.56 3.55 -17.46
N ILE A 197 -11.75 3.28 -18.01
CA ILE A 197 -11.99 3.05 -19.43
C ILE A 197 -12.47 4.38 -20.01
N VAL A 198 -11.56 5.11 -20.66
CA VAL A 198 -11.81 6.45 -21.21
C VAL A 198 -11.56 6.45 -22.71
N VAL A 199 -12.51 6.96 -23.50
CA VAL A 199 -12.35 7.16 -24.95
C VAL A 199 -12.73 8.59 -25.28
N GLN A 200 -11.83 9.34 -25.93
CA GLN A 200 -12.04 10.76 -26.29
C GLN A 200 -12.54 11.60 -25.11
N ASP A 201 -11.88 11.49 -23.95
CA ASP A 201 -12.23 12.18 -22.69
C ASP A 201 -13.60 11.82 -22.10
N VAL A 202 -14.28 10.80 -22.62
CA VAL A 202 -15.53 10.27 -22.08
C VAL A 202 -15.25 9.02 -21.24
N PHE A 203 -15.70 9.03 -20.00
CA PHE A 203 -15.63 7.88 -19.09
C PHE A 203 -16.74 6.87 -19.40
N TYR A 204 -16.35 5.62 -19.67
CA TYR A 204 -17.28 4.51 -19.94
C TYR A 204 -17.35 3.49 -18.80
N GLY A 205 -16.43 3.53 -17.85
CA GLY A 205 -16.35 2.56 -16.77
C GLY A 205 -14.94 2.39 -16.23
N VAL A 206 -14.71 1.28 -15.53
CA VAL A 206 -13.41 0.89 -14.99
C VAL A 206 -13.14 -0.60 -15.19
N ALA A 207 -11.87 -0.96 -15.14
CA ALA A 207 -11.40 -2.31 -14.87
C ALA A 207 -10.61 -2.29 -13.55
N GLY A 208 -10.75 -3.32 -12.73
CA GLY A 208 -10.04 -3.36 -11.45
C GLY A 208 -9.76 -4.77 -10.98
N GLU A 209 -8.69 -4.88 -10.18
CA GLU A 209 -8.30 -6.09 -9.46
C GLU A 209 -8.34 -5.81 -7.97
N ASP A 210 -8.77 -6.80 -7.19
CA ASP A 210 -8.77 -6.72 -5.74
C ASP A 210 -7.65 -7.60 -5.18
N ILE A 211 -6.81 -7.00 -4.35
CA ILE A 211 -5.70 -7.67 -3.67
C ILE A 211 -6.13 -7.96 -2.24
N SER A 212 -6.03 -9.23 -1.83
CA SER A 212 -6.38 -9.59 -0.46
C SER A 212 -5.37 -9.00 0.53
N ILE A 213 -5.85 -8.50 1.67
CA ILE A 213 -4.94 -8.05 2.72
C ILE A 213 -4.14 -9.21 3.33
N THR A 214 -4.66 -10.44 3.25
CA THR A 214 -3.90 -11.63 3.65
C THR A 214 -2.64 -11.80 2.80
N PHE A 215 -2.71 -11.56 1.48
CA PHE A 215 -1.52 -11.58 0.63
C PHE A 215 -0.50 -10.50 1.03
N LEU A 216 -0.95 -9.27 1.28
CA LEU A 216 -0.05 -8.18 1.71
C LEU A 216 0.54 -8.44 3.11
N GLN A 217 -0.21 -9.09 3.99
CA GLN A 217 0.26 -9.55 5.29
C GLN A 217 1.36 -10.60 5.13
N ASP A 218 1.11 -11.66 4.34
CA ASP A 218 2.09 -12.71 4.06
C ASP A 218 3.36 -12.14 3.41
N LEU A 219 3.22 -11.18 2.50
CA LEU A 219 4.34 -10.46 1.90
C LEU A 219 5.15 -9.74 2.98
N THR A 220 4.49 -8.96 3.82
CA THR A 220 5.10 -8.20 4.92
C THR A 220 5.80 -9.09 5.95
N ASP A 221 5.30 -10.31 6.17
CA ASP A 221 5.88 -11.29 7.08
C ASP A 221 7.13 -11.97 6.52
N ARG A 222 7.24 -12.08 5.19
CA ARG A 222 8.41 -12.68 4.52
C ARG A 222 9.57 -11.71 4.35
N LEU A 223 9.32 -10.41 4.39
CA LEU A 223 10.36 -9.39 4.28
C LEU A 223 11.24 -9.40 5.54
N ASN A 224 12.49 -9.82 5.36
CA ASN A 224 13.46 -9.92 6.44
C ASN A 224 14.28 -8.64 6.53
N ILE A 225 14.05 -7.87 7.60
CA ILE A 225 14.81 -6.66 7.90
C ILE A 225 15.76 -6.95 9.06
N TYR A 226 17.05 -6.66 8.86
CA TYR A 226 18.09 -6.82 9.88
C TYR A 226 18.04 -8.20 10.58
N ASP A 227 18.04 -9.28 9.80
CA ASP A 227 18.00 -10.67 10.29
C ASP A 227 16.84 -10.96 11.26
N GLY A 228 15.66 -10.40 10.95
CA GLY A 228 14.40 -10.62 11.65
C GLY A 228 14.19 -9.72 12.86
N THR A 229 15.10 -8.76 13.09
CA THR A 229 14.97 -7.81 14.21
C THR A 229 14.13 -6.58 13.84
N GLY A 230 14.05 -6.25 12.54
CA GLY A 230 13.16 -5.20 12.05
C GLY A 230 11.72 -5.66 11.89
N ARG A 231 10.80 -4.69 11.90
CA ARG A 231 9.36 -4.90 11.67
C ARG A 231 8.88 -3.90 10.63
N LEU A 232 7.93 -4.32 9.79
CA LEU A 232 7.26 -3.48 8.82
C LEU A 232 5.83 -3.18 9.27
N LEU A 233 5.40 -1.97 8.95
CA LEU A 233 4.04 -1.51 9.09
C LEU A 233 3.63 -0.85 7.77
N LEU A 234 2.66 -1.45 7.08
CA LEU A 234 2.07 -0.89 5.87
C LEU A 234 0.82 -0.11 6.26
N ILE A 235 0.73 1.14 5.83
CA ILE A 235 -0.28 2.11 6.26
C ILE A 235 -1.01 2.62 5.02
N GLY A 236 -2.34 2.65 5.07
CA GLY A 236 -3.17 3.28 4.05
C GLY A 236 -3.22 4.80 4.23
N ASN A 237 -3.52 5.51 3.16
CA ASN A 237 -3.78 6.95 3.14
C ASN A 237 -4.92 7.36 4.10
N ASN A 238 -5.87 6.46 4.38
CA ASN A 238 -6.91 6.64 5.38
C ASN A 238 -6.45 6.47 6.84
N GLY A 239 -5.15 6.29 7.07
CA GLY A 239 -4.56 6.13 8.41
C GLY A 239 -4.88 4.79 9.07
N ARG A 240 -5.22 3.76 8.30
CA ARG A 240 -5.43 2.40 8.80
C ARG A 240 -4.26 1.51 8.46
N VAL A 241 -3.99 0.54 9.33
CA VAL A 241 -2.97 -0.47 9.08
C VAL A 241 -3.46 -1.46 8.02
N VAL A 242 -2.68 -1.60 6.96
CA VAL A 242 -2.90 -2.57 5.89
C VAL A 242 -2.32 -3.92 6.31
N ALA A 243 -1.05 -3.94 6.72
CA ALA A 243 -0.33 -5.14 7.14
C ALA A 243 0.76 -4.79 8.18
N ALA A 244 1.12 -5.73 9.04
CA ALA A 244 2.16 -5.54 10.05
C ALA A 244 2.91 -6.84 10.35
N THR A 245 4.24 -6.83 10.33
CA THR A 245 5.07 -8.05 10.51
C THR A 245 4.72 -8.79 11.81
N GLY A 246 4.28 -10.04 11.69
CA GLY A 246 3.91 -10.95 12.78
C GLY A 246 2.66 -10.53 13.56
N GLN A 247 1.88 -9.57 13.06
CA GLN A 247 0.80 -8.92 13.80
C GLN A 247 -0.48 -8.75 12.97
N GLU A 248 -1.01 -9.86 12.46
CA GLU A 248 -2.24 -9.85 11.64
C GLU A 248 -3.44 -9.17 12.32
N GLY A 249 -3.51 -9.22 13.66
CA GLY A 249 -4.58 -8.61 14.44
C GLY A 249 -4.64 -7.08 14.42
N LEU A 250 -3.63 -6.42 13.84
CA LEU A 250 -3.60 -4.98 13.61
C LEU A 250 -4.29 -4.57 12.30
N ARG A 251 -4.60 -5.52 11.41
CA ARG A 251 -5.27 -5.26 10.14
C ARG A 251 -6.51 -4.38 10.30
N GLY A 252 -6.56 -3.31 9.52
CA GLY A 252 -7.64 -2.35 9.53
C GLY A 252 -7.73 -1.52 10.80
N ARG A 253 -6.83 -1.62 11.78
CA ARG A 253 -6.89 -0.73 12.96
C ARG A 253 -6.43 0.68 12.58
N PRO A 254 -7.01 1.74 13.18
CA PRO A 254 -6.46 3.09 13.05
C PRO A 254 -5.03 3.16 13.58
N LEU A 255 -4.14 3.85 12.87
CA LEU A 255 -2.72 3.98 13.21
C LEU A 255 -2.52 4.55 14.63
N ALA A 256 -3.37 5.49 15.04
CA ALA A 256 -3.35 6.10 16.38
C ALA A 256 -3.68 5.12 17.52
N GLN A 257 -4.12 3.89 17.22
CA GLN A 257 -4.30 2.81 18.21
C GLN A 257 -3.12 1.82 18.24
N VAL A 258 -2.17 1.98 17.31
CA VAL A 258 -1.01 1.09 17.14
C VAL A 258 0.28 1.77 17.58
N LEU A 259 0.43 3.05 17.23
CA LEU A 259 1.57 3.89 17.62
C LEU A 259 1.11 4.94 18.63
N ASP A 260 2.07 5.58 19.31
CA ASP A 260 1.75 6.79 20.05
C ASP A 260 1.25 7.88 19.10
N ARG A 261 0.57 8.86 19.67
CA ARG A 261 -0.14 9.88 18.90
C ARG A 261 0.80 10.70 18.01
N GLN A 262 1.98 11.04 18.52
CA GLN A 262 2.90 11.91 17.80
C GLN A 262 3.49 11.18 16.60
N ASP A 263 3.94 9.93 16.80
CA ASP A 263 4.46 9.09 15.73
C ASP A 263 3.38 8.76 14.70
N ALA A 264 2.14 8.49 15.14
CA ALA A 264 1.01 8.27 14.24
C ALA A 264 0.70 9.49 13.36
N GLU A 265 0.73 10.70 13.93
CA GLU A 265 0.51 11.95 13.19
C GLU A 265 1.66 12.23 12.21
N GLU A 266 2.91 12.01 12.61
CA GLU A 266 4.08 12.18 11.75
C GLU A 266 4.05 11.22 10.55
N HIS A 267 3.85 9.93 10.80
CA HIS A 267 3.84 8.93 9.74
C HIS A 267 2.64 9.09 8.80
N LEU A 268 1.45 9.42 9.33
CA LEU A 268 0.28 9.67 8.48
C LEU A 268 0.48 10.92 7.61
N GLY A 269 1.09 11.97 8.16
CA GLY A 269 1.46 13.16 7.40
C GLY A 269 2.40 12.86 6.24
N ALA A 270 3.36 11.94 6.42
CA ALA A 270 4.27 11.51 5.36
C ALA A 270 3.58 10.66 4.27
N VAL A 271 2.53 9.90 4.62
CA VAL A 271 1.76 9.10 3.66
C VAL A 271 0.82 9.97 2.82
N GLN A 272 0.28 11.04 3.41
CA GLN A 272 -0.71 11.92 2.77
C GLN A 272 -0.10 13.10 1.99
N ALA A 273 1.23 13.29 2.06
CA ALA A 273 1.96 14.36 1.39
C ALA A 273 2.28 14.04 -0.08
#